data_AF-A0A543JHV0-F1
#
_entry.id   AF-A0A543JHV0-F1
#
_cell.length_a   1.000
_cell.length_b   1.000
_cell.length_c   1.000
_cell.angle_alpha   90.00
_cell.angle_beta   90.00
_cell.angle_gamma   90.00
#
_symmetry.space_group_name_H-M   'P 1'
#
loop_
_entity.id
_entity.type
_entity.pdbx_description
1 polymer ?
#
loop_
_entity_poly.entity_id
_entity_poly.type
_entity_poly.pdbx_seq_one_letter_code
_entity_poly.pdbx_strand_id
1 'polypeptide(L)'
;MTGFTTRLALAVVAVAALRLPRGQRDRYLEQWRADVRGARELGLSPLGVALGAARIAGRERGPVLLPIGPLALALRLRESTNLGAVLAVMVLANLGGAILLVI
;
A
#
# COMPACT_ATOMS: atom_id res chain seq x y z
N MET A 1 2.24 -15.86 23.86
CA MET A 1 2.25 -14.45 24.29
C MET A 1 1.49 -13.52 23.31
N THR A 2 0.34 -13.93 22.75
CA THR A 2 -0.24 -13.34 21.52
C THR A 2 -1.56 -12.56 21.70
N GLY A 3 -2.16 -12.57 22.90
CA GLY A 3 -3.44 -11.90 23.14
C GLY A 3 -3.34 -10.37 23.17
N PHE A 4 -2.26 -9.83 23.74
CA PHE A 4 -2.06 -8.39 23.88
C PHE A 4 -1.84 -7.71 22.52
N THR A 5 -0.97 -8.27 21.68
CA THR A 5 -0.71 -7.75 20.33
C THR A 5 -1.96 -7.77 19.45
N THR A 6 -2.80 -8.79 19.59
CA THR A 6 -4.09 -8.87 18.89
C THR A 6 -5.05 -7.77 19.35
N ARG A 7 -5.17 -7.52 20.67
CA ARG A 7 -6.02 -6.45 21.21
C ARG A 7 -5.55 -5.07 20.73
N LEU A 8 -4.25 -4.85 20.74
CA LEU A 8 -3.63 -3.61 20.27
C LEU A 8 -3.87 -3.42 18.77
N ALA A 9 -3.70 -4.48 17.97
CA ALA A 9 -4.04 -4.49 16.54
C ALA A 9 -5.51 -4.13 16.28
N LEU A 10 -6.46 -4.70 17.04
CA LEU A 10 -7.88 -4.37 16.92
C LEU A 10 -8.17 -2.90 17.27
N ALA A 11 -7.50 -2.34 18.28
CA ALA A 11 -7.62 -0.92 18.63
C ALA A 11 -7.09 -0.01 17.51
N VAL A 12 -5.93 -0.36 16.93
CA VAL A 12 -5.35 0.38 15.80
C VAL A 12 -6.28 0.34 14.58
N VAL A 13 -6.83 -0.83 14.24
CA VAL A 13 -7.80 -0.97 13.14
C VAL A 13 -9.07 -0.15 13.39
N ALA A 14 -9.57 -0.10 14.63
CA ALA A 14 -10.72 0.73 14.98
C ALA A 14 -10.43 2.22 14.76
N VAL A 15 -9.27 2.70 15.23
CA VAL A 15 -8.83 4.08 15.01
C VAL A 15 -8.59 4.37 13.53
N ALA A 16 -8.01 3.44 12.78
CA ALA A 16 -7.81 3.57 11.34
C ALA A 16 -9.15 3.72 10.60
N ALA A 17 -10.14 2.90 10.93
CA ALA A 17 -11.48 3.00 10.35
C ALA A 17 -12.14 4.35 10.64
N LEU A 18 -11.76 5.03 11.75
CA LEU A 18 -12.26 6.37 12.03
C LEU A 18 -11.86 7.40 10.97
N ARG A 19 -10.77 7.18 10.22
CA ARG A 19 -10.34 8.07 9.13
C ARG A 19 -11.08 7.84 7.82
N LEU A 20 -11.88 6.77 7.70
CA LEU A 20 -12.63 6.49 6.48
C LEU A 20 -13.94 7.32 6.40
N PRO A 21 -14.41 7.62 5.18
CA PRO A 21 -15.75 8.19 4.98
C PRO A 21 -16.84 7.33 5.62
N ARG A 22 -17.86 7.98 6.20
CA ARG A 22 -18.90 7.29 7.01
C ARG A 22 -19.54 6.10 6.30
N GLY A 23 -19.83 6.20 5.00
CA GLY A 23 -20.45 5.11 4.24
C GLY A 23 -19.56 3.88 3.97
N GLN A 24 -18.26 3.96 4.24
CA GLN A 24 -17.30 2.85 4.05
C GLN A 24 -16.72 2.33 5.37
N ARG A 25 -16.85 3.09 6.46
CA ARG A 25 -16.22 2.80 7.76
C ARG A 25 -16.57 1.40 8.27
N ASP A 26 -17.85 1.06 8.32
CA ASP A 26 -18.30 -0.19 8.96
C ASP A 26 -17.83 -1.42 8.19
N ARG A 27 -17.94 -1.38 6.85
CA ARG A 27 -17.45 -2.45 5.98
C ARG A 27 -15.95 -2.71 6.14
N TYR A 28 -15.14 -1.65 6.13
CA TYR A 28 -13.69 -1.78 6.29
C TYR A 28 -13.30 -2.21 7.71
N LEU A 29 -14.02 -1.72 8.72
CA LEU A 29 -13.82 -2.14 10.10
C LEU A 29 -14.06 -3.64 10.27
N GLU A 30 -15.15 -4.16 9.72
CA GLU A 30 -15.47 -5.60 9.74
C GLU A 30 -14.39 -6.42 9.04
N GLN A 31 -14.01 -6.01 7.83
CA GLN A 31 -12.99 -6.69 7.03
C GLN A 31 -11.64 -6.72 7.75
N TRP A 32 -11.14 -5.56 8.22
CA TRP A 32 -9.85 -5.49 8.91
C TRP A 32 -9.85 -6.22 10.25
N ARG A 33 -10.98 -6.27 10.97
CA ARG A 33 -11.09 -7.09 12.18
C ARG A 33 -11.02 -8.58 11.86
N ALA A 34 -11.63 -9.02 10.76
CA ALA A 34 -11.52 -10.40 10.29
C ALA A 34 -10.06 -10.73 9.91
N ASP A 35 -9.38 -9.82 9.19
CA ASP A 35 -7.98 -10.00 8.80
C ASP A 35 -7.05 -10.09 10.02
N VAL A 36 -7.27 -9.29 11.06
CA VAL A 36 -6.48 -9.34 12.31
C VAL A 36 -6.67 -10.67 13.06
N ARG A 37 -7.91 -11.19 13.09
CA ARG A 37 -8.18 -12.51 13.70
C ARG A 37 -7.59 -13.64 12.85
N GLY A 38 -7.79 -13.59 11.53
CA GLY A 38 -7.24 -14.57 10.60
C GLY A 38 -5.71 -14.60 10.64
N ALA A 39 -5.05 -13.44 10.72
CA ALA A 39 -3.59 -13.38 10.89
C ALA A 39 -3.14 -14.10 12.17
N ARG A 40 -3.84 -13.91 13.29
CA ARG A 40 -3.54 -14.63 14.53
C ARG A 40 -3.73 -16.14 14.38
N GLU A 41 -4.83 -16.57 13.75
CA GLU A 41 -5.14 -17.99 13.54
C GLU A 41 -4.10 -18.68 12.65
N LEU A 42 -3.56 -17.96 11.67
CA LEU A 42 -2.50 -18.44 10.78
C LEU A 42 -1.08 -18.28 11.35
N GLY A 43 -0.93 -17.81 12.60
CA GLY A 43 0.38 -17.56 13.21
C GLY A 43 1.15 -16.37 12.62
N LEU A 44 0.49 -15.53 11.83
CA LEU A 44 1.03 -14.29 11.28
C LEU A 44 0.90 -13.14 12.29
N SER A 45 1.62 -12.04 12.05
CA SER A 45 1.62 -10.86 12.93
C SER A 45 0.32 -10.04 12.79
N PRO A 46 -0.54 -9.96 13.84
CA PRO A 46 -1.76 -9.15 13.78
C PRO A 46 -1.46 -7.64 13.70
N LEU A 47 -0.32 -7.21 14.23
CA LEU A 47 0.13 -5.81 14.15
C LEU A 47 0.50 -5.41 12.72
N GLY A 48 1.08 -6.32 11.93
CA GLY A 48 1.38 -6.06 10.53
C GLY A 48 0.13 -5.73 9.71
N VAL A 49 -0.95 -6.48 9.95
CA VAL A 49 -2.28 -6.21 9.34
C VAL A 49 -2.82 -4.86 9.78
N ALA A 50 -2.76 -4.55 11.07
CA ALA A 50 -3.26 -3.28 11.60
C ALA A 50 -2.50 -2.06 11.05
N LEU A 51 -1.18 -2.18 10.87
CA LEU A 51 -0.36 -1.15 10.23
C LEU A 51 -0.73 -0.97 8.75
N GLY A 52 -0.97 -2.07 8.02
CA GLY A 52 -1.47 -2.01 6.64
C GLY A 52 -2.82 -1.29 6.55
N ALA A 53 -3.76 -1.62 7.44
CA ALA A 53 -5.04 -0.94 7.55
C ALA A 53 -4.88 0.58 7.84
N ALA A 54 -4.00 0.94 8.78
CA ALA A 54 -3.70 2.34 9.09
C ALA A 54 -3.09 3.09 7.90
N ARG A 55 -2.19 2.46 7.13
CA ARG A 55 -1.62 3.02 5.91
C ARG A 55 -2.69 3.24 4.84
N ILE A 56 -3.60 2.27 4.64
CA ILE A 56 -4.73 2.42 3.70
C ILE A 56 -5.65 3.56 4.14
N ALA A 57 -5.95 3.65 5.44
CA ALA A 57 -6.79 4.71 5.99
C ALA A 57 -6.17 6.12 5.89
N GLY A 58 -4.83 6.21 5.97
CA GLY A 58 -4.08 7.45 5.85
C GLY A 58 -3.71 7.84 4.42
N ARG A 59 -3.88 6.93 3.45
CA ARG A 59 -3.62 7.25 2.06
C ARG A 59 -4.73 8.16 1.55
N GLU A 60 -4.40 9.43 1.34
CA GLU A 60 -5.28 10.33 0.61
C GLU A 60 -5.62 9.65 -0.73
N ARG A 61 -6.91 9.51 -1.04
CA ARG A 61 -7.36 9.19 -2.40
C ARG A 61 -7.17 10.42 -3.28
N GLY A 62 -5.94 10.93 -3.34
CA GLY A 62 -5.53 11.88 -4.36
C GLY A 62 -5.67 11.21 -5.73
N PRO A 63 -5.89 11.98 -6.80
CA PRO A 63 -5.86 11.44 -8.14
C PRO A 63 -4.54 10.71 -8.32
N VAL A 64 -4.61 9.38 -8.47
CA VAL A 64 -3.46 8.59 -8.89
C VAL A 64 -3.16 9.06 -10.31
N LEU A 65 -2.23 10.01 -10.42
CA LEU A 65 -1.63 10.39 -11.69
C LEU A 65 -0.93 9.14 -12.22
N LEU A 66 -1.66 8.39 -13.03
CA LEU A 66 -1.11 7.28 -13.78
C LEU A 66 0.08 7.85 -14.54
N PRO A 67 1.29 7.28 -14.43
CA PRO A 67 2.47 7.82 -15.09
C PRO A 67 2.41 7.44 -16.58
N ILE A 68 1.47 8.04 -17.30
CA ILE A 68 1.25 7.85 -18.74
C ILE A 68 2.53 8.24 -19.48
N GLY A 69 3.24 9.28 -19.03
CA GLY A 69 4.51 9.71 -19.60
C GLY A 69 5.59 8.63 -19.56
N PRO A 70 5.98 8.11 -18.38
CA PRO A 70 6.92 6.99 -18.28
C PRO A 70 6.48 5.72 -19.04
N LEU A 71 5.19 5.39 -19.04
CA LEU A 71 4.69 4.21 -19.75
C LEU A 71 4.79 4.40 -21.28
N ALA A 72 4.41 5.58 -21.80
CA ALA A 72 4.56 5.91 -23.21
C ALA A 72 6.03 5.97 -23.64
N LEU A 73 6.91 6.46 -22.76
CA LEU A 73 8.36 6.49 -23.00
C LEU A 73 8.95 5.07 -23.05
N ALA A 74 8.53 4.17 -22.16
CA ALA A 74 8.93 2.77 -22.17
C ALA A 74 8.47 2.03 -23.44
N LEU A 75 7.23 2.29 -23.90
CA LEU A 75 6.72 1.73 -25.16
C LEU A 75 7.51 2.22 -26.37
N ARG A 76 7.85 3.52 -26.41
CA ARG A 76 8.65 4.11 -27.49
C ARG A 76 10.10 3.63 -27.48
N LEU A 77 10.65 3.32 -26.30
CA LEU A 77 12.00 2.78 -26.14
C LEU A 77 12.13 1.31 -26.52
N ARG A 78 11.03 0.55 -26.49
CA ARG A 78 11.02 -0.86 -26.90
C ARG A 78 11.41 -1.06 -28.36
N GLU A 79 11.24 -0.04 -29.20
CA GLU A 79 11.62 -0.04 -30.62
C GLU A 79 12.96 0.68 -30.90
N SER A 80 13.60 1.24 -29.86
CA SER A 80 14.84 2.01 -29.99
C SER A 80 16.08 1.15 -29.78
N THR A 81 17.02 1.17 -30.72
CA THR A 81 18.37 0.59 -30.60
C THR A 81 19.36 1.48 -29.84
N ASN A 82 18.92 2.63 -29.33
CA ASN A 82 19.80 3.58 -28.63
C ASN A 82 19.93 3.24 -27.14
N LEU A 83 21.03 2.55 -26.81
CA LEU A 83 21.37 2.08 -25.46
C LEU A 83 21.36 3.18 -24.39
N GLY A 84 21.73 4.42 -24.73
CA GLY A 84 21.78 5.54 -23.78
C GLY A 84 20.39 5.93 -23.26
N ALA A 85 19.39 5.88 -24.14
CA ALA A 85 18.02 6.22 -23.77
C ALA A 85 17.34 5.11 -22.93
N VAL A 86 17.72 3.84 -23.16
CA VAL A 86 17.28 2.69 -22.34
C VAL A 86 17.87 2.79 -20.93
N LEU A 87 19.17 3.08 -20.81
CA LEU A 87 19.85 3.26 -19.53
C LEU A 87 19.26 4.42 -18.72
N ALA A 88 19.00 5.56 -19.35
CA ALA A 88 18.39 6.71 -18.68
C ALA A 88 17.01 6.38 -18.08
N VAL A 89 16.18 5.63 -18.82
CA VAL A 89 14.86 5.20 -18.33
C VAL A 89 14.95 4.13 -17.24
N MET A 90 15.90 3.19 -17.33
CA MET A 90 16.15 2.26 -16.24
C MET A 90 16.54 2.99 -14.95
N VAL A 91 17.41 4.00 -15.03
CA VAL A 91 17.80 4.79 -13.84
C VAL A 91 16.60 5.57 -13.30
N LEU A 92 15.82 6.22 -14.17
CA LEU A 92 14.63 6.99 -13.75
C LEU A 92 13.55 6.10 -13.12
N ALA A 93 13.32 4.91 -13.68
CA ALA A 93 12.37 3.94 -13.16
C ALA A 93 12.82 3.33 -11.82
N ASN A 94 14.13 3.09 -11.65
CA ASN A 94 14.68 2.63 -10.38
C ASN A 94 14.65 3.72 -9.30
N LEU A 95 14.89 4.99 -9.64
CA LEU A 95 14.70 6.10 -8.70
C LEU A 95 13.22 6.29 -8.32
N GLY A 96 12.31 6.23 -9.30
CA GLY A 96 10.87 6.30 -9.03
C GLY A 96 10.36 5.13 -8.18
N GLY A 97 10.87 3.91 -8.45
CA GLY A 97 10.60 2.73 -7.64
C GLY A 97 11.16 2.82 -6.23
N ALA A 98 12.37 3.35 -6.07
CA ALA A 98 12.99 3.57 -4.76
C ALA A 98 12.19 4.58 -3.91
N ILE A 99 11.70 5.66 -4.51
CA ILE A 99 10.85 6.65 -3.83
C ILE A 99 9.51 6.02 -3.40
N LEU A 100 8.92 5.15 -4.23
CA LEU A 100 7.69 4.40 -3.91
C LEU A 100 7.87 3.34 -2.81
N LEU A 101 9.09 2.83 -2.61
CA LEU A 101 9.41 1.86 -1.56
C LEU A 101 9.70 2.52 -0.22
N VAL A 102 10.16 3.77 -0.22
CA VAL A 102 10.53 4.53 1.00
C VAL A 102 9.32 5.27 1.62
N ILE A 103 8.28 5.58 0.84
CA ILE A 103 7.02 6.21 1.29
C ILE A 103 5.94 5.14 1.53
#